data_AF-A0AAU2CG19-F1
#
_entry.id   AF-A0AAU2CG19-F1
#
_cell.length_a   1.000
_cell.length_b   1.000
_cell.length_c   1.000
_cell.angle_alpha   90.00
_cell.angle_beta   90.00
_cell.angle_gamma   90.00
#
_symmetry.space_group_name_H-M   'P 1'
#
loop_
_entity.id
_entity.type
_entity.pdbx_description
1 polymer ?
#
loop_
_entity_poly.entity_id
_entity_poly.type
_entity_poly.pdbx_seq_one_letter_code
_entity_poly.pdbx_strand_id
1 'polypeptide(L)'
;MELSSEAKAFEELVRQGGDPRAAAVSVCVGLGIPPAEAQRRVRDAEPLFADLGPEEEEVLALFLDLSDVFVVDRRLDAREQEIHDLLGTAVGAMGAVRSGLGHRLHRWLRTGELTRSYLSLAGGNQVRATGDPSVYWAALVAAGELLAVGQDGGEQQGLAQARAHCRRMAARQSTAQQPVAQQPVEPAE
;
A
#
# COMPACT_ATOMS: atom_id res chain seq x y z
N MET A 1 16.13 9.94 9.03
CA MET A 1 15.51 8.83 8.28
C MET A 1 16.67 8.17 7.56
N GLU A 2 16.94 6.89 7.80
CA GLU A 2 18.10 6.26 7.14
C GLU A 2 17.74 5.92 5.69
N LEU A 3 18.65 6.26 4.76
CA LEU A 3 18.56 5.87 3.36
C LEU A 3 18.59 4.35 3.21
N SER A 4 17.82 3.83 2.26
CA SER A 4 17.93 2.46 1.79
C SER A 4 19.33 2.17 1.24
N SER A 5 19.73 0.89 1.16
CA SER A 5 21.02 0.49 0.57
C SER A 5 21.17 0.98 -0.86
N GLU A 6 20.06 1.00 -1.60
CA GLU A 6 19.94 1.40 -2.99
C GLU A 6 20.14 2.90 -3.14
N ALA A 7 19.52 3.69 -2.26
CA ALA A 7 19.69 5.14 -2.23
C ALA A 7 21.13 5.53 -1.87
N LYS A 8 21.78 4.81 -0.94
CA LYS A 8 23.22 5.00 -0.64
C LYS A 8 24.12 4.64 -1.82
N ALA A 9 23.79 3.58 -2.56
CA ALA A 9 24.54 3.21 -3.77
C ALA A 9 24.40 4.27 -4.86
N PHE A 10 23.20 4.83 -5.03
CA PHE A 10 22.95 5.96 -5.92
C PHE A 10 23.77 7.20 -5.52
N GLU A 11 23.69 7.61 -4.26
CA GLU A 11 24.40 8.76 -3.70
C GLU A 11 25.92 8.67 -3.97
N GLU A 12 26.49 7.49 -3.73
CA GLU A 12 27.92 7.25 -3.96
C GLU A 12 28.30 7.36 -5.45
N LEU A 13 27.47 6.84 -6.36
CA LEU A 13 27.71 6.95 -7.81
C LEU A 13 27.70 8.42 -8.28
N VAL A 14 26.80 9.24 -7.74
CA VAL A 14 26.74 10.67 -8.09
C VAL A 14 27.93 11.43 -7.49
N ARG A 15 28.30 11.14 -6.24
CA ARG A 15 29.48 11.73 -5.58
C ARG A 15 30.78 11.48 -6.36
N GLN A 16 30.88 10.34 -7.04
CA GLN A 16 32.01 10.00 -7.90
C GLN A 16 32.00 10.74 -9.26
N GLY A 17 31.06 11.67 -9.49
CA GLY A 17 30.92 12.44 -10.71
C GLY A 17 30.02 11.80 -11.76
N GLY A 18 29.24 10.78 -11.39
CA GLY A 18 28.25 10.16 -12.28
C GLY A 18 27.08 11.10 -12.58
N ASP A 19 26.53 11.02 -13.79
CA ASP A 19 25.26 11.69 -14.11
C ASP A 19 24.13 11.12 -13.23
N PRO A 20 23.37 11.94 -12.49
CA PRO A 20 22.33 11.46 -11.59
C PRO A 20 21.27 10.59 -12.28
N ARG A 21 20.86 10.92 -13.51
CA ARG A 21 19.83 10.12 -14.20
C ARG A 21 20.37 8.75 -14.58
N ALA A 22 21.58 8.71 -15.14
CA ALA A 22 22.27 7.47 -15.48
C ALA A 22 22.56 6.61 -14.24
N ALA A 23 22.96 7.23 -13.12
CA ALA A 23 23.20 6.54 -11.85
C ALA A 23 21.91 5.91 -11.32
N ALA A 24 20.79 6.65 -11.30
CA ALA A 24 19.50 6.13 -10.86
C ALA A 24 19.01 4.94 -11.71
N VAL A 25 19.15 5.03 -13.06
CA VAL A 25 18.84 3.91 -13.96
C VAL A 25 19.75 2.72 -13.67
N SER A 26 21.05 2.94 -13.47
CA SER A 26 22.03 1.88 -13.22
C SER A 26 21.73 1.12 -11.93
N VAL A 27 21.38 1.83 -10.85
CA VAL A 27 20.94 1.22 -9.59
C VAL A 27 19.69 0.38 -9.81
N CYS A 28 18.67 0.91 -10.49
CA CYS A 28 17.44 0.15 -10.80
C CYS A 28 17.74 -1.15 -11.57
N VAL A 29 18.57 -1.07 -12.60
CA VAL A 29 18.96 -2.25 -13.40
C VAL A 29 19.76 -3.24 -12.56
N GLY A 30 20.66 -2.76 -11.70
CA GLY A 30 21.41 -3.58 -10.75
C GLY A 30 20.50 -4.35 -9.77
N LEU A 31 19.34 -3.80 -9.46
CA LEU A 31 18.30 -4.45 -8.64
C LEU A 31 17.42 -5.43 -9.42
N GLY A 32 17.66 -5.59 -10.72
CA GLY A 32 16.88 -6.47 -11.61
C GLY A 32 15.61 -5.83 -12.17
N ILE A 33 15.41 -4.51 -12.01
CA ILE A 33 14.31 -3.79 -12.65
C ILE A 33 14.60 -3.70 -14.16
N PRO A 34 13.65 -4.07 -15.04
CA PRO A 34 13.88 -4.00 -16.49
C PRO A 34 14.29 -2.60 -16.95
N PRO A 35 15.22 -2.46 -17.93
CA PRO A 35 15.73 -1.15 -18.34
C PRO A 35 14.65 -0.14 -18.77
N ALA A 36 13.62 -0.59 -19.48
CA ALA A 36 12.51 0.27 -19.89
C ALA A 36 11.68 0.77 -18.69
N GLU A 37 11.51 -0.07 -17.68
CA GLU A 37 10.84 0.26 -16.42
C GLU A 37 11.68 1.27 -15.62
N ALA A 38 12.98 1.00 -15.46
CA ALA A 38 13.92 1.90 -14.79
C ALA A 38 13.92 3.30 -15.42
N GLN A 39 14.01 3.37 -16.75
CA GLN A 39 13.95 4.63 -17.49
C GLN A 39 12.62 5.36 -17.32
N ARG A 40 11.49 4.63 -17.27
CA ARG A 40 10.18 5.24 -17.01
C ARG A 40 10.14 5.86 -15.61
N ARG A 41 10.58 5.14 -14.58
CA ARG A 41 10.58 5.65 -13.20
C ARG A 41 11.44 6.90 -13.03
N VAL A 42 12.63 6.91 -13.61
CA VAL A 42 13.52 8.08 -13.57
C VAL A 42 12.88 9.28 -14.29
N ARG A 43 12.22 9.05 -15.43
CA ARG A 43 11.47 10.10 -16.15
C ARG A 43 10.27 10.62 -15.36
N ASP A 44 9.54 9.75 -14.67
CA ASP A 44 8.41 10.16 -13.84
C ASP A 44 8.88 10.98 -12.62
N ALA A 45 10.09 10.70 -12.15
CA ALA A 45 10.80 11.43 -11.10
C ALA A 45 11.57 12.68 -11.60
N GLU A 46 11.49 13.03 -12.88
CA GLU A 46 12.28 14.12 -13.49
C GLU A 46 12.23 15.46 -12.72
N PRO A 47 11.08 15.89 -12.13
CA PRO A 47 11.03 17.12 -11.33
C PRO A 47 11.98 17.12 -10.12
N LEU A 48 12.34 15.95 -9.59
CA LEU A 48 13.27 15.83 -8.45
C LEU A 48 14.71 16.16 -8.83
N PHE A 49 15.06 16.10 -10.12
CA PHE A 49 16.40 16.40 -10.62
C PHE A 49 16.59 17.87 -11.00
N ALA A 50 15.52 18.67 -11.06
CA ALA A 50 15.55 20.02 -11.63
C ALA A 50 16.19 21.07 -10.69
N ASP A 51 16.21 20.81 -9.38
CA ASP A 51 16.58 21.81 -8.36
C ASP A 51 17.82 21.43 -7.54
N LEU A 52 18.66 20.49 -8.00
CA LEU A 52 19.85 20.11 -7.25
C LEU A 52 20.97 21.14 -7.34
N GLY A 53 21.30 21.70 -6.19
CA GLY A 53 22.57 22.36 -5.94
C GLY A 53 23.73 21.35 -5.81
N PRO A 54 24.98 21.85 -5.83
CA PRO A 54 26.14 21.04 -5.48
C PRO A 54 26.03 20.51 -4.04
N GLU A 55 26.49 19.28 -3.80
CA GLU A 55 26.49 18.60 -2.48
C GLU A 55 25.09 18.20 -1.94
N GLU A 56 24.07 18.17 -2.81
CA GLU A 56 22.71 17.75 -2.44
C GLU A 56 22.39 16.29 -2.81
N GLU A 57 23.41 15.44 -3.05
CA GLU A 57 23.22 14.06 -3.51
C GLU A 57 22.45 13.20 -2.51
N GLU A 58 22.70 13.38 -1.21
CA GLU A 58 21.99 12.68 -0.13
C GLU A 58 20.49 13.06 -0.13
N VAL A 59 20.19 14.34 -0.39
CA VAL A 59 18.82 14.85 -0.43
C VAL A 59 18.07 14.29 -1.63
N LEU A 60 18.70 14.25 -2.80
CA LEU A 60 18.12 13.59 -3.98
C LEU A 60 17.95 12.09 -3.76
N ALA A 61 18.95 11.41 -3.19
CA ALA A 61 18.87 9.99 -2.86
C ALA A 61 17.65 9.70 -1.98
N LEU A 62 17.42 10.54 -0.97
CA LEU A 62 16.25 10.46 -0.11
C LEU A 62 14.95 10.63 -0.90
N PHE A 63 14.86 11.64 -1.77
CA PHE A 63 13.63 11.88 -2.53
C PHE A 63 13.34 10.79 -3.56
N LEU A 64 14.36 10.21 -4.19
CA LEU A 64 14.19 9.06 -5.10
C LEU A 64 13.74 7.81 -4.34
N ASP A 65 14.27 7.58 -3.14
CA ASP A 65 13.84 6.47 -2.27
C ASP A 65 12.37 6.64 -1.82
N LEU A 66 12.01 7.86 -1.42
CA LEU A 66 10.64 8.22 -1.05
C LEU A 66 9.67 8.21 -2.25
N SER A 67 10.18 8.28 -3.47
CA SER A 67 9.37 8.19 -4.70
C SER A 67 9.32 6.78 -5.28
N ASP A 68 9.75 5.79 -4.51
CA ASP A 68 9.74 4.36 -4.86
C ASP A 68 10.49 4.04 -6.17
N VAL A 69 11.46 4.87 -6.58
CA VAL A 69 12.23 4.69 -7.82
C VAL A 69 12.97 3.35 -7.78
N PHE A 70 13.62 3.07 -6.63
CA PHE A 70 14.43 1.87 -6.41
C PHE A 70 13.65 0.65 -5.88
N VAL A 71 12.33 0.74 -5.73
CA VAL A 71 11.53 -0.36 -5.17
C VAL A 71 11.44 -1.52 -6.16
N VAL A 72 11.91 -2.71 -5.76
CA VAL A 72 11.73 -3.94 -6.54
C VAL A 72 10.35 -4.52 -6.27
N ASP A 73 9.56 -4.69 -7.32
CA ASP A 73 8.23 -5.28 -7.20
C ASP A 73 8.36 -6.77 -6.90
N ARG A 74 7.71 -7.22 -5.84
CA ARG A 74 7.71 -8.63 -5.48
C ARG A 74 6.80 -9.39 -6.44
N ARG A 75 7.30 -10.49 -7.00
CA ARG A 75 6.44 -11.43 -7.73
C ARG A 75 5.57 -12.15 -6.71
N LEU A 76 4.26 -11.94 -6.83
CA LEU A 76 3.25 -12.59 -5.99
C LEU A 76 2.86 -13.93 -6.59
N ASP A 77 2.66 -14.94 -5.74
CA ASP A 77 1.96 -16.16 -6.17
C ASP A 77 0.45 -15.92 -6.37
N ALA A 78 -0.30 -16.94 -6.80
CA ALA A 78 -1.72 -16.79 -7.07
C ALA A 78 -2.54 -16.36 -5.84
N ARG A 79 -2.22 -16.89 -4.66
CA ARG A 79 -2.91 -16.55 -3.40
C ARG A 79 -2.55 -15.14 -2.95
N GLU A 80 -1.28 -14.78 -3.06
CA GLU A 80 -0.78 -13.45 -2.73
C GLU A 80 -1.36 -12.39 -3.66
N GLN A 81 -1.52 -12.70 -4.95
CA GLN A 81 -2.18 -11.83 -5.91
C GLN A 81 -3.65 -11.63 -5.56
N GLU A 82 -4.36 -12.69 -5.17
CA GLU A 82 -5.76 -12.59 -4.73
C GLU A 82 -5.89 -11.69 -3.48
N ILE A 83 -5.01 -11.86 -2.50
CA ILE A 83 -4.95 -10.98 -1.33
C ILE A 83 -4.67 -9.54 -1.76
N HIS A 84 -3.67 -9.32 -2.63
CA HIS A 84 -3.33 -8.00 -3.15
C HIS A 84 -4.55 -7.31 -3.79
N ASP A 85 -5.31 -8.03 -4.62
CA ASP A 85 -6.46 -7.49 -5.33
C ASP A 85 -7.63 -7.17 -4.39
N LEU A 86 -7.84 -8.00 -3.36
CA LEU A 86 -8.80 -7.71 -2.29
C LEU A 86 -8.40 -6.48 -1.47
N LEU A 87 -7.11 -6.32 -1.16
CA LEU A 87 -6.63 -5.11 -0.48
C LEU A 87 -6.76 -3.88 -1.37
N GLY A 88 -6.49 -4.00 -2.68
CA GLY A 88 -6.74 -2.93 -3.66
C GLY A 88 -8.21 -2.53 -3.74
N THR A 89 -9.11 -3.52 -3.70
CA THR A 89 -10.57 -3.31 -3.63
C THR A 89 -10.95 -2.54 -2.36
N ALA A 90 -10.41 -2.92 -1.21
CA ALA A 90 -10.63 -2.19 0.05
C ALA A 90 -10.11 -0.75 -0.04
N VAL A 91 -8.93 -0.52 -0.60
CA VAL A 91 -8.40 0.84 -0.79
C VAL A 91 -9.32 1.69 -1.66
N GLY A 92 -9.80 1.15 -2.79
CA GLY A 92 -10.76 1.84 -3.67
C GLY A 92 -12.09 2.15 -2.98
N ALA A 93 -12.58 1.25 -2.14
CA ALA A 93 -13.84 1.42 -1.39
C ALA A 93 -13.71 2.37 -0.19
N MET A 94 -12.50 2.75 0.24
CA MET A 94 -12.29 3.64 1.39
C MET A 94 -12.79 5.09 1.13
N GLY A 95 -12.92 5.48 -0.14
CA GLY A 95 -13.11 6.87 -0.56
C GLY A 95 -11.78 7.63 -0.55
N ALA A 96 -11.79 8.92 -0.21
CA ALA A 96 -10.57 9.74 -0.23
C ALA A 96 -9.51 9.22 0.77
N VAL A 97 -8.39 8.73 0.23
CA VAL A 97 -7.25 8.22 1.00
C VAL A 97 -6.29 9.36 1.33
N ARG A 98 -5.84 9.46 2.59
CA ARG A 98 -4.82 10.45 2.99
C ARG A 98 -3.51 10.14 2.26
N SER A 99 -2.85 11.14 1.69
CA SER A 99 -1.63 10.98 0.88
C SER A 99 -0.56 10.11 1.56
N GLY A 100 -0.28 10.33 2.85
CA GLY A 100 0.70 9.54 3.59
C GLY A 100 0.30 8.07 3.81
N LEU A 101 -1.00 7.75 3.92
CA LEU A 101 -1.46 6.36 3.98
C LEU A 101 -1.43 5.72 2.58
N GLY A 102 -1.88 6.45 1.56
CA GLY A 102 -1.87 5.99 0.18
C GLY A 102 -0.47 5.63 -0.30
N HIS A 103 0.52 6.48 -0.01
CA HIS A 103 1.91 6.21 -0.36
C HIS A 103 2.45 4.95 0.34
N ARG A 104 2.23 4.79 1.66
CA ARG A 104 2.66 3.57 2.37
C ARG A 104 1.99 2.31 1.82
N LEU A 105 0.68 2.35 1.57
CA LEU A 105 -0.05 1.21 1.01
C LEU A 105 0.44 0.87 -0.39
N HIS A 106 0.68 1.87 -1.23
CA HIS A 106 1.25 1.67 -2.56
C HIS A 106 2.59 0.93 -2.49
N ARG A 107 3.51 1.40 -1.64
CA ARG A 107 4.81 0.76 -1.44
C ARG A 107 4.67 -0.67 -0.91
N TRP A 108 3.88 -0.87 0.16
CA TRP A 108 3.72 -2.19 0.76
C TRP A 108 3.07 -3.21 -0.17
N LEU A 109 2.08 -2.80 -0.98
CA LEU A 109 1.46 -3.69 -1.96
C LEU A 109 2.46 -4.10 -3.04
N ARG A 110 3.29 -3.16 -3.53
CA ARG A 110 4.35 -3.44 -4.51
C ARG A 110 5.44 -4.38 -3.98
N THR A 111 5.82 -4.22 -2.71
CA THR A 111 6.81 -5.11 -2.07
C THR A 111 6.18 -6.39 -1.51
N GLY A 112 4.86 -6.56 -1.65
CA GLY A 112 4.10 -7.72 -1.18
C GLY A 112 4.06 -7.89 0.34
N GLU A 113 4.11 -6.77 1.07
CA GLU A 113 3.91 -6.63 2.52
C GLU A 113 2.40 -6.71 2.85
N LEU A 114 1.78 -7.85 2.48
CA LEU A 114 0.33 -8.03 2.47
C LEU A 114 -0.28 -8.04 3.87
N THR A 115 0.35 -8.74 4.83
CA THR A 115 -0.10 -8.75 6.23
C THR A 115 -0.05 -7.34 6.83
N ARG A 116 1.03 -6.60 6.58
CA ARG A 116 1.20 -5.24 7.08
C ARG A 116 0.16 -4.29 6.48
N SER A 117 -0.09 -4.39 5.18
CA SER A 117 -1.14 -3.64 4.48
C SER A 117 -2.51 -3.93 5.08
N TYR A 118 -2.84 -5.21 5.27
CA TYR A 118 -4.08 -5.66 5.89
C TYR A 118 -4.27 -5.09 7.30
N LEU A 119 -3.27 -5.24 8.18
CA LEU A 119 -3.33 -4.74 9.55
C LEU A 119 -3.50 -3.22 9.58
N SER A 120 -2.81 -2.50 8.70
CA SER A 120 -2.97 -1.05 8.59
C SER A 120 -4.37 -0.65 8.16
N LEU A 121 -5.00 -1.39 7.25
CA LEU A 121 -6.36 -1.13 6.78
C LEU A 121 -7.40 -1.50 7.85
N ALA A 122 -7.22 -2.64 8.52
CA ALA A 122 -8.09 -3.11 9.59
C ALA A 122 -8.00 -2.28 10.88
N GLY A 123 -6.88 -1.60 11.13
CA GLY A 123 -6.54 -0.89 12.37
C GLY A 123 -7.31 0.40 12.68
N GLY A 124 -8.54 0.57 12.19
CA GLY A 124 -9.41 1.69 12.57
C GLY A 124 -9.45 2.86 11.58
N ASN A 125 -9.10 2.65 10.31
CA ASN A 125 -9.41 3.64 9.28
C ASN A 125 -10.92 3.76 9.13
N GLN A 126 -11.42 4.99 9.21
CA GLN A 126 -12.82 5.28 8.91
C GLN A 126 -12.98 5.38 7.40
N VAL A 127 -13.86 4.54 6.85
CA VAL A 127 -14.38 4.73 5.49
C VAL A 127 -14.99 6.12 5.42
N ARG A 128 -14.56 6.92 4.45
CA ARG A 128 -15.03 8.29 4.29
C ARG A 128 -16.49 8.30 3.82
N ALA A 129 -17.15 9.45 3.94
CA ALA A 129 -18.53 9.62 3.45
C ALA A 129 -18.67 9.33 1.93
N THR A 130 -17.59 9.47 1.17
CA THR A 130 -17.55 9.17 -0.27
C THR A 130 -17.18 7.72 -0.60
N GLY A 131 -16.90 6.90 0.42
CA GLY A 131 -16.55 5.49 0.24
C GLY A 131 -17.76 4.55 0.30
N ASP A 132 -17.49 3.26 0.13
CA ASP A 132 -18.46 2.18 0.30
C ASP A 132 -18.02 1.29 1.47
N PRO A 133 -18.61 1.47 2.66
CA PRO A 133 -18.26 0.67 3.83
C PRO A 133 -18.55 -0.82 3.65
N SER A 134 -19.56 -1.20 2.86
CA SER A 134 -19.93 -2.60 2.68
C SER A 134 -18.85 -3.33 1.88
N VAL A 135 -18.46 -2.77 0.74
CA VAL A 135 -17.37 -3.30 -0.10
C VAL A 135 -16.05 -3.29 0.66
N TYR A 136 -15.76 -2.22 1.40
CA TYR A 136 -14.55 -2.09 2.20
C TYR A 136 -14.39 -3.26 3.20
N TRP A 137 -15.41 -3.47 4.05
CA TRP A 137 -15.32 -4.49 5.10
C TRP A 137 -15.41 -5.90 4.54
N ALA A 138 -16.18 -6.14 3.48
CA ALA A 138 -16.25 -7.44 2.82
C ALA A 138 -14.88 -7.85 2.23
N ALA A 139 -14.21 -6.94 1.52
CA ALA A 139 -12.89 -7.18 0.96
C ALA A 139 -11.85 -7.48 2.05
N LEU A 140 -11.87 -6.75 3.17
CA LEU A 140 -10.98 -7.04 4.30
C LEU A 140 -11.28 -8.38 4.99
N VAL A 141 -12.54 -8.82 5.05
CA VAL A 141 -12.85 -10.15 5.59
C VAL A 141 -12.24 -11.23 4.69
N ALA A 142 -12.46 -11.16 3.38
CA ALA A 142 -11.93 -12.13 2.42
C ALA A 142 -10.39 -12.15 2.42
N ALA A 143 -9.74 -10.97 2.37
CA ALA A 143 -8.28 -10.87 2.43
C ALA A 143 -7.73 -11.46 3.74
N GLY A 144 -8.40 -11.14 4.85
CA GLY A 144 -8.06 -11.66 6.17
C GLY A 144 -8.08 -13.18 6.22
N GLU A 145 -9.04 -13.84 5.57
CA GLU A 145 -9.16 -15.31 5.56
C GLU A 145 -8.06 -15.98 4.74
N LEU A 146 -7.63 -15.33 3.66
CA LEU A 146 -6.53 -15.80 2.83
C LEU A 146 -5.16 -15.57 3.43
N LEU A 147 -4.97 -14.67 4.41
CA LEU A 147 -3.64 -14.46 5.00
C LEU A 147 -3.14 -15.69 5.78
N ALA A 148 -1.87 -16.04 5.61
CA ALA A 148 -1.25 -17.05 6.46
C ALA A 148 -1.04 -16.48 7.87
N VAL A 149 -1.12 -17.33 8.89
CA VAL A 149 -0.69 -16.96 10.23
C VAL A 149 0.83 -17.04 10.26
N GLY A 150 1.50 -15.92 10.55
CA GLY A 150 2.94 -15.89 10.75
C GLY A 150 3.38 -16.77 11.92
N GLN A 151 4.67 -17.10 11.98
CA GLN A 151 5.23 -17.90 13.08
C GLN A 151 5.50 -17.07 14.34
N ASP A 152 5.48 -15.74 14.23
CA ASP A 152 5.60 -14.82 15.36
C ASP A 152 4.27 -14.71 16.13
N GLY A 153 4.31 -15.00 17.43
CA GLY A 153 3.12 -14.97 18.30
C GLY A 153 2.44 -13.60 18.39
N GLY A 154 3.21 -12.50 18.28
CA GLY A 154 2.67 -11.15 18.26
C GLY A 154 1.94 -10.83 16.95
N GLU A 155 2.51 -11.24 15.81
CA GLU A 155 1.87 -11.11 14.51
C GLU A 155 0.59 -11.96 14.42
N GLN A 156 0.64 -13.19 14.93
CA GLN A 156 -0.51 -14.08 15.02
C GLN A 156 -1.66 -13.48 15.83
N GLN A 157 -1.35 -12.91 17.01
CA GLN A 157 -2.36 -12.27 17.85
C GLN A 157 -2.94 -11.01 17.19
N GLY A 158 -2.10 -10.18 16.59
CA GLY A 158 -2.53 -8.99 15.84
C GLY A 158 -3.47 -9.34 14.68
N LEU A 159 -3.11 -10.36 13.90
CA LEU A 159 -3.92 -10.84 12.77
C LEU A 159 -5.27 -11.39 13.22
N ALA A 160 -5.30 -12.17 14.31
CA ALA A 160 -6.55 -12.70 14.86
C ALA A 160 -7.49 -11.57 15.33
N GLN A 161 -6.95 -10.56 16.01
CA GLN A 161 -7.73 -9.39 16.46
C GLN A 161 -8.27 -8.60 15.28
N ALA A 162 -7.45 -8.35 14.26
CA ALA A 162 -7.86 -7.66 13.04
C ALA A 162 -8.99 -8.41 12.30
N ARG A 163 -8.85 -9.73 12.12
CA ARG A 163 -9.91 -10.57 11.53
C ARG A 163 -11.22 -10.48 12.30
N ALA A 164 -11.16 -10.58 13.62
CA ALA A 164 -12.35 -10.46 14.47
C ALA A 164 -12.98 -9.06 14.36
N HIS A 165 -12.16 -8.01 14.27
CA HIS A 165 -12.63 -6.64 14.06
C HIS A 165 -13.35 -6.48 12.71
N CYS A 166 -12.73 -6.90 11.61
CA CYS A 166 -13.32 -6.82 10.27
C CYS A 166 -14.68 -7.54 10.19
N ARG A 167 -14.78 -8.76 10.75
CA ARG A 167 -16.05 -9.51 10.80
C ARG A 167 -17.14 -8.76 11.56
N ARG A 168 -16.81 -8.17 12.71
CA ARG A 168 -17.77 -7.35 13.49
C ARG A 168 -18.25 -6.14 12.69
N MET A 169 -17.36 -5.49 11.95
CA MET A 169 -17.69 -4.31 11.15
C MET A 169 -18.55 -4.68 9.93
N ALA A 170 -18.22 -5.75 9.22
CA ALA A 170 -19.02 -6.26 8.10
C ALA A 170 -20.45 -6.63 8.53
N ALA A 171 -20.60 -7.30 9.68
CA ALA A 171 -21.92 -7.64 10.23
C ALA A 171 -22.77 -6.39 10.52
N ARG A 172 -22.15 -5.34 11.09
CA ARG A 172 -22.84 -4.06 11.35
C ARG A 172 -23.36 -3.39 10.07
N GLN A 173 -22.60 -3.44 8.97
CA GLN A 173 -23.06 -2.89 7.69
C GLN A 173 -24.25 -3.67 7.14
N SER A 174 -24.24 -5.00 7.28
CA SER A 174 -25.34 -5.86 6.84
C SER A 174 -26.63 -5.56 7.61
N THR A 175 -26.54 -5.36 8.93
CA THR A 175 -27.70 -4.95 9.76
C THR A 175 -28.19 -3.55 9.42
N ALA A 176 -27.29 -2.60 9.14
CA ALA A 176 -27.65 -1.23 8.76
C ALA A 176 -28.32 -1.13 7.38
N GLN A 177 -28.09 -2.10 6.49
CA GLN A 177 -28.67 -2.17 5.15
C GLN A 177 -30.03 -2.90 5.09
N GLN A 178 -30.46 -3.58 6.17
CA GLN A 178 -31.80 -4.14 6.24
C GLN A 178 -32.82 -3.01 6.46
N PRO A 179 -33.77 -2.75 5.52
CA PRO A 179 -34.86 -1.83 5.78
C PRO A 179 -35.69 -2.37 6.94
N VAL A 180 -36.08 -1.50 7.88
CA VAL A 180 -37.12 -1.80 8.86
C VAL A 180 -38.34 -2.31 8.10
N ALA A 181 -38.55 -3.63 8.13
CA ALA A 181 -39.70 -4.26 7.51
C ALA A 181 -40.96 -3.63 8.12
N GLN A 182 -41.82 -3.17 7.23
CA GLN A 182 -43.08 -2.46 7.50
C GLN A 182 -43.87 -3.15 8.61
N GLN A 183 -44.22 -2.39 9.66
CA GLN A 183 -45.23 -2.84 10.62
C GLN A 183 -46.56 -3.05 9.86
N PRO A 184 -47.28 -4.16 10.09
CA PRO A 184 -48.60 -4.34 9.51
C PRO A 184 -49.53 -3.27 10.08
N VAL A 185 -50.15 -2.48 9.20
CA VAL A 185 -51.28 -1.63 9.58
C VAL A 185 -52.47 -2.55 9.77
N GLU A 186 -52.88 -2.76 11.02
CA GLU A 186 -54.16 -3.43 11.32
C GLU A 186 -55.32 -2.58 10.75
N PRO A 187 -56.32 -3.20 10.10
CA PRO A 187 -57.52 -2.49 9.69
C PRO A 187 -58.37 -2.19 10.93
N ALA A 188 -58.70 -0.91 11.12
CA ALA A 188 -59.69 -0.48 12.11
C ALA A 188 -61.09 -0.91 11.66
N GLU A 189 -61.84 -1.58 12.53
CA GLU A 189 -63.29 -1.79 12.45
C GLU A 189 -64.06 -0.51 12.79
#